data_AF-A0A369HFG0-F1
#
_entry.id   AF-A0A369HFG0-F1
#
_cell.length_a   1.000
_cell.length_b   1.000
_cell.length_c   1.000
_cell.angle_alpha   90.00
_cell.angle_beta   90.00
_cell.angle_gamma   90.00
#
_symmetry.space_group_name_H-M   'P 1'
#
loop_
_entity.id
_entity.type
_entity.pdbx_description
1 polymer ?
#
loop_
_entity_poly.entity_id
_entity_poly.type
_entity_poly.pdbx_seq_one_letter_code
_entity_poly.pdbx_strand_id
1 'polypeptide(L)'
;MPVPFEALLPYAIMVAMFGVTGTGLAFVRTKQNEGKRPRYSLDAWDRQSTPTSRSAPRVRLTVLHPVMERDRRLTGTKRGQTSEPEAPPGFEFTNGWKTEKRIT
;
A
#
# COMPACT_ATOMS: atom_id res chain seq x y z
N MET A 1 35.70 15.78 34.53
CA MET A 1 34.74 14.88 35.21
C MET A 1 34.33 13.80 34.22
N PRO A 2 34.48 12.50 34.53
CA PRO A 2 34.02 11.42 33.66
C PRO A 2 32.49 11.48 33.52
N VAL A 3 31.97 11.06 32.36
CA VAL A 3 30.52 11.07 32.07
C VAL A 3 29.81 10.02 32.96
N PRO A 4 28.71 10.38 33.65
CA PRO A 4 27.95 9.45 34.48
C PRO A 4 27.15 8.48 33.61
N PHE A 5 27.72 7.31 33.32
CA PHE A 5 27.13 6.33 32.40
C PHE A 5 25.82 5.73 32.94
N GLU A 6 25.62 5.67 34.27
CA GLU A 6 24.37 5.18 34.86
C GLU A 6 23.17 6.04 34.46
N ALA A 7 23.40 7.36 34.31
CA ALA A 7 22.37 8.29 33.85
C ALA A 7 22.02 8.09 32.35
N LEU A 8 22.89 7.43 31.58
CA LEU A 8 22.68 7.17 30.15
C LEU A 8 22.03 5.81 29.87
N LEU A 9 22.07 4.87 30.83
CA LEU A 9 21.47 3.54 30.67
C LEU A 9 19.98 3.58 30.27
N PRO A 10 19.11 4.41 30.88
CA PRO A 10 17.71 4.48 30.47
C PRO A 10 17.55 4.96 29.02
N TYR A 11 18.35 5.95 28.62
CA TYR A 11 18.33 6.48 27.25
C TYR A 11 18.85 5.45 26.24
N ALA A 12 19.90 4.71 26.57
CA ALA A 12 20.42 3.64 25.73
C ALA A 12 19.38 2.53 25.52
N ILE A 13 18.68 2.12 26.57
CA ILE A 13 17.60 1.14 26.48
C ILE A 13 16.46 1.67 25.59
N MET A 14 16.04 2.92 25.79
CA MET A 14 15.00 3.53 24.94
C MET A 14 15.42 3.54 23.47
N VAL A 15 16.62 4.02 23.16
CA VAL A 15 17.15 4.07 21.78
C VAL A 15 17.25 2.67 21.19
N ALA A 16 17.69 1.68 21.96
CA ALA A 16 17.76 0.28 21.50
C ALA A 16 16.38 -0.27 21.18
N MET A 17 15.37 -0.07 22.05
CA MET A 17 14.01 -0.56 21.82
C MET A 17 13.36 0.12 20.61
N PHE A 18 13.52 1.44 20.45
CA PHE A 18 13.05 2.14 19.25
C PHE A 18 13.78 1.69 17.98
N GLY A 19 15.09 1.43 18.06
CA GLY A 19 15.89 0.90 16.95
C GLY A 19 15.41 -0.49 16.51
N VAL A 20 15.23 -1.42 17.45
CA VAL A 20 14.71 -2.77 17.18
C VAL A 20 13.31 -2.70 16.58
N THR A 21 12.43 -1.88 17.14
CA THR A 21 11.05 -1.73 16.65
C THR A 21 11.01 -1.12 15.24
N GLY A 22 11.79 -0.07 15.01
CA GLY A 22 11.84 0.62 13.72
C GLY A 22 12.39 -0.27 12.60
N THR A 23 13.50 -0.96 12.86
CA THR A 23 14.12 -1.90 11.91
C THR A 23 13.24 -3.11 11.66
N GLY A 24 12.61 -3.68 12.70
CA GLY A 24 11.65 -4.77 12.58
C GLY A 24 10.46 -4.40 11.72
N LEU A 25 9.85 -3.23 11.95
CA LEU A 25 8.72 -2.76 11.14
C LEU A 25 9.13 -2.49 9.69
N ALA A 26 10.31 -1.91 9.46
CA ALA A 26 10.84 -1.67 8.12
C ALA A 26 11.01 -2.99 7.36
N PHE A 27 11.57 -4.02 8.00
CA PHE A 27 11.75 -5.35 7.41
C PHE A 27 10.42 -6.02 7.06
N VAL A 28 9.45 -6.01 7.98
CA VAL A 28 8.11 -6.57 7.71
C VAL A 28 7.46 -5.85 6.53
N ARG A 29 7.53 -4.51 6.49
CA ARG A 29 6.96 -3.73 5.39
C ARG A 29 7.66 -3.98 4.06
N THR A 30 8.97 -4.12 4.01
CA THR A 30 9.66 -4.44 2.75
C THR A 30 9.30 -5.83 2.27
N LYS A 31 9.19 -6.82 3.16
CA LYS A 31 8.74 -8.17 2.80
C LYS A 31 7.29 -8.19 2.27
N GLN A 32 6.37 -7.47 2.93
CA GLN A 32 4.98 -7.35 2.46
C GLN A 32 4.83 -6.62 1.13
N ASN A 33 5.79 -5.79 0.75
CA ASN A 33 5.79 -5.03 -0.50
C ASN A 33 6.72 -5.64 -1.56
N GLU A 34 6.99 -6.95 -1.50
CA GLU A 34 7.80 -7.67 -2.50
C GLU A 34 9.22 -7.07 -2.65
N GLY A 35 9.78 -6.57 -1.53
CA GLY A 35 11.08 -5.88 -1.50
C GLY A 35 11.05 -4.43 -1.95
N LYS A 36 9.92 -3.92 -2.45
CA LYS A 36 9.76 -2.51 -2.85
C LYS A 36 9.45 -1.62 -1.65
N ARG A 37 9.76 -0.34 -1.79
CA ARG A 37 9.41 0.66 -0.77
C ARG A 37 7.88 0.82 -0.67
N PRO A 38 7.32 0.98 0.54
CA PRO A 38 5.91 1.28 0.70
C PRO A 38 5.57 2.64 0.07
N ARG A 39 4.39 2.73 -0.55
CA ARG A 39 3.88 3.99 -1.11
C ARG A 39 3.08 4.74 -0.05
N TYR A 40 3.31 6.05 0.04
CA TYR A 40 2.62 6.97 0.94
C TYR A 40 1.70 7.89 0.13
N SER A 41 0.74 8.53 0.80
CA SER A 41 -0.16 9.53 0.18
C SER A 41 -0.92 9.03 -1.05
N LEU A 42 -1.23 7.73 -1.09
CA LEU A 42 -1.98 7.12 -2.20
C LEU A 42 -3.36 7.79 -2.33
N ASP A 43 -3.73 8.22 -3.52
CA ASP A 43 -5.00 8.88 -3.79
C ASP A 43 -6.02 7.91 -4.44
N ALA A 44 -7.14 8.44 -4.92
CA ALA A 44 -8.17 7.64 -5.58
C ALA A 44 -7.69 7.04 -6.91
N TRP A 45 -6.79 7.73 -7.62
CA TRP A 45 -6.19 7.26 -8.87
C TRP A 45 -5.26 6.08 -8.61
N ASP A 46 -4.54 6.10 -7.49
CA ASP A 46 -3.61 5.04 -7.10
C ASP A 46 -4.29 3.79 -6.49
N ARG A 47 -5.28 3.93 -5.60
CA ARG A 47 -5.69 2.83 -4.67
C ARG A 47 -6.69 1.79 -5.17
N GLN A 48 -7.74 2.19 -5.88
CA GLN A 48 -9.08 1.56 -5.89
C GLN A 48 -9.31 0.21 -5.18
N SER A 49 -9.56 0.25 -3.86
CA SER A 49 -10.33 -0.77 -3.15
C SER A 49 -11.10 -0.24 -1.92
N THR A 50 -12.02 0.72 -2.08
CA THR A 50 -13.18 0.93 -1.17
C THR A 50 -14.14 2.01 -1.69
N PRO A 51 -15.43 1.96 -1.28
CA PRO A 51 -16.51 2.70 -1.89
C PRO A 51 -16.45 4.18 -1.54
N THR A 52 -16.91 4.96 -2.50
CA THR A 52 -17.30 6.35 -2.44
C THR A 52 -17.86 6.73 -1.06
N SER A 53 -17.11 7.52 -0.30
CA SER A 53 -17.65 8.23 0.86
C SER A 53 -18.75 9.19 0.38
N ARG A 54 -19.89 9.17 1.06
CA ARG A 54 -21.22 9.73 0.69
C ARG A 54 -21.33 11.27 0.59
N SER A 55 -20.26 12.04 0.45
CA SER A 55 -20.35 13.51 0.53
C SER A 55 -20.27 14.27 -0.80
N ALA A 56 -20.25 13.59 -1.96
CA ALA A 56 -20.22 14.28 -3.25
C ALA A 56 -21.46 13.95 -4.12
N PRO A 57 -22.37 14.92 -4.35
CA PRO A 57 -23.51 14.73 -5.24
C PRO A 57 -23.03 14.96 -6.69
N ARG A 58 -22.35 13.97 -7.26
CA ARG A 58 -22.19 13.90 -8.71
C ARG A 58 -21.87 12.48 -9.12
N VAL A 59 -22.81 11.88 -9.86
CA VAL A 59 -22.62 10.63 -10.58
C VAL A 59 -21.38 10.81 -11.47
N ARG A 60 -20.25 10.28 -10.99
CA ARG A 60 -18.99 10.31 -11.70
C ARG A 60 -18.88 8.93 -12.33
N LEU A 61 -19.09 8.88 -13.63
CA LEU A 61 -18.89 7.69 -14.45
C LEU A 61 -17.37 7.41 -14.53
N THR A 62 -16.76 6.97 -13.42
CA THR A 62 -15.33 6.65 -13.35
C THR A 62 -15.11 5.21 -13.78
N VAL A 63 -15.40 4.91 -15.04
CA VAL A 63 -14.99 3.66 -15.68
C VAL A 63 -13.64 3.90 -16.34
N LEU A 64 -12.57 4.10 -15.56
CA LEU A 64 -11.21 4.08 -16.09
C LEU A 64 -10.27 3.45 -15.07
N HIS A 65 -9.44 2.54 -15.58
CA HIS A 65 -8.70 1.55 -14.83
C HIS A 65 -7.66 2.21 -13.88
N PRO A 66 -7.85 2.11 -12.55
CA PRO A 66 -6.92 2.64 -11.53
C PRO A 66 -5.58 1.92 -11.56
N VAL A 67 -4.52 2.56 -11.11
CA VAL A 67 -3.15 2.06 -11.33
C VAL A 67 -2.86 0.78 -10.54
N MET A 68 -3.03 0.73 -9.21
CA MET A 68 -2.59 -0.45 -8.44
C MET A 68 -3.44 -1.71 -8.64
N GLU A 69 -4.75 -1.57 -8.81
CA GLU A 69 -5.64 -2.72 -9.03
C GLU A 69 -5.54 -3.24 -10.48
N ARG A 70 -5.32 -2.34 -11.45
CA ARG A 70 -4.95 -2.73 -12.81
C ARG A 70 -3.62 -3.47 -12.82
N ASP A 71 -2.59 -2.94 -12.16
CA ASP A 71 -1.28 -3.59 -12.09
C ASP A 71 -1.39 -4.97 -11.45
N ARG A 72 -2.19 -5.13 -10.38
CA ARG A 72 -2.52 -6.44 -9.78
C ARG A 72 -3.14 -7.41 -10.77
N ARG A 73 -4.02 -6.94 -11.67
CA ARG A 73 -4.63 -7.77 -12.72
C ARG A 73 -3.63 -8.13 -13.84
N LEU A 74 -2.66 -7.26 -14.11
CA LEU A 74 -1.62 -7.49 -15.12
C LEU A 74 -0.52 -8.42 -14.63
N THR A 75 -0.10 -8.32 -13.35
CA THR A 75 1.06 -9.05 -12.84
C THR A 75 0.72 -10.09 -11.78
N GLY A 76 -0.53 -10.17 -11.33
CA GLY A 76 -0.97 -11.05 -10.24
C GLY A 76 -0.60 -10.57 -8.84
N THR A 77 0.23 -9.52 -8.71
CA THR A 77 0.73 -9.02 -7.43
C THR A 77 0.43 -7.52 -7.25
N LYS A 78 0.20 -7.06 -6.01
CA LYS A 78 -0.15 -5.65 -5.74
C LYS A 78 0.99 -4.68 -6.03
N ARG A 79 2.24 -5.17 -6.13
CA ARG A 79 3.45 -4.35 -6.34
C ARG A 79 4.20 -4.70 -7.62
N GLY A 80 3.73 -5.67 -8.39
CA GLY A 80 4.32 -6.04 -9.66
C GLY A 80 4.24 -4.89 -10.66
N GLN A 81 5.27 -4.79 -11.49
CA GLN A 81 5.29 -3.88 -12.63
C GLN A 81 5.73 -4.72 -13.82
N THR A 82 5.06 -4.53 -14.95
CA THR A 82 5.42 -5.17 -16.22
C THR A 82 5.60 -4.08 -17.27
N SER A 83 6.56 -4.28 -18.15
CA SER A 83 6.83 -3.44 -19.32
C SER A 83 6.49 -4.15 -20.63
N GLU A 84 5.82 -5.30 -20.56
CA GLU A 84 5.42 -6.07 -21.73
C GLU A 84 4.43 -5.25 -22.58
N PRO A 85 4.66 -5.11 -23.90
CA PRO A 85 3.74 -4.40 -24.79
C PRO A 85 2.38 -5.10 -24.93
N GLU A 86 2.34 -6.42 -24.81
CA GLU A 86 1.12 -7.22 -24.89
C GLU A 86 0.66 -7.66 -23.49
N ALA A 87 -0.65 -7.55 -23.23
CA ALA A 87 -1.21 -7.97 -21.95
C ALA A 87 -1.27 -9.51 -21.85
N PRO A 88 -1.19 -10.08 -20.63
CA PRO A 88 -1.25 -11.53 -20.48
C PRO A 88 -2.61 -12.08 -20.93
N PRO A 89 -2.64 -13.30 -21.49
CA PRO A 89 -3.89 -13.96 -21.86
C PRO A 89 -4.85 -14.04 -20.67
N GLY A 90 -6.12 -13.72 -20.91
CA GLY A 90 -7.16 -13.71 -19.88
C GLY A 90 -7.30 -12.39 -19.11
N PHE A 91 -6.40 -11.41 -19.28
CA PHE A 91 -6.57 -10.06 -18.72
C PHE A 91 -7.91 -9.43 -19.15
N GLU A 92 -8.35 -9.73 -20.38
CA GLU A 92 -9.63 -9.32 -20.97
C GLU A 92 -10.84 -9.70 -20.12
N PHE A 93 -10.80 -10.86 -19.46
CA PHE A 93 -11.93 -11.41 -18.67
C PHE A 93 -11.87 -11.07 -17.18
N THR A 94 -10.85 -10.35 -16.72
CA THR A 94 -10.64 -10.05 -15.28
C THR A 94 -11.32 -8.75 -14.84
N ASN A 95 -12.17 -8.14 -15.68
CA ASN A 95 -12.83 -6.85 -15.45
C ASN A 95 -14.08 -6.94 -14.55
N GLY A 96 -13.95 -7.59 -13.39
CA GLY A 96 -15.05 -7.73 -12.43
C GLY A 96 -15.55 -6.38 -11.89
N TRP A 97 -16.87 -6.17 -11.94
CA TRP A 97 -17.52 -5.01 -11.37
C TRP A 97 -17.76 -5.24 -9.88
N LYS A 98 -17.38 -4.28 -9.04
CA LYS A 98 -17.66 -4.34 -7.60
C LYS A 98 -19.14 -4.06 -7.38
N THR A 99 -19.85 -5.01 -6.77
CA THR A 99 -21.21 -4.80 -6.30
C THR A 99 -21.18 -4.25 -4.89
N GLU A 100 -22.09 -3.33 -4.58
CA GLU A 100 -22.28 -2.83 -3.22
C GLU A 100 -23.70 -3.14 -2.74
N LYS A 101 -23.86 -3.29 -1.42
CA LYS A 101 -25.17 -3.49 -0.82
C LYS A 101 -25.99 -2.21 -0.98
N ARG A 102 -27.29 -2.34 -1.30
CA ARG A 102 -28.21 -1.20 -1.37
C ARG A 102 -28.15 -0.41 -0.07
N ILE A 103 -27.92 0.88 -0.22
CA ILE A 103 -27.98 1.86 0.86
C ILE A 103 -29.46 2.02 1.20
N THR A 104 -29.92 1.39 2.27
CA THR A 104 -31.27 1.56 2.83
C THR A 104 -31.13 1.99 4.27
#